data_AF-A0A9D9D0V1-F1
#
_entry.id   AF-A0A9D9D0V1-F1
#
_cell.length_a   1.000
_cell.length_b   1.000
_cell.length_c   1.000
_cell.angle_alpha   90.00
_cell.angle_beta   90.00
_cell.angle_gamma   90.00
#
_symmetry.space_group_name_H-M   'P 1'
#
loop_
_entity.id
_entity.type
_entity.pdbx_description
1 polymer ?
#
loop_
_entity_poly.entity_id
_entity_poly.type
_entity_poly.pdbx_seq_one_letter_code
_entity_poly.pdbx_strand_id
1 'polypeptide(L)'
;VLLVSGAKGKRYALKHSRVMIHQPLGQAHGQASDIEITAREILKLKQELYTIIADHSGQTFDKVWADSDRDCWMTAEEAKEYGMIDEVLVKMK
;
A
#
# COMPACT_ATOMS: atom_id res chain seq x y z
N VAL A 1 1.77 -1.75 3.35
CA VAL A 1 1.58 -1.49 4.79
C VAL A 1 2.85 -1.70 5.59
N LEU A 2 3.31 -2.94 5.87
CA LEU A 2 4.48 -3.17 6.73
C LEU A 2 5.74 -2.37 6.35
N LEU A 3 6.11 -2.37 5.07
CA LEU A 3 7.28 -1.64 4.56
C LEU A 3 7.19 -0.13 4.84
N VAL A 4 6.06 0.49 4.48
CA VAL A 4 5.87 1.95 4.59
C VAL A 4 5.71 2.40 6.06
N SER A 5 5.19 1.53 6.92
CA SER A 5 5.00 1.77 8.37
C SER A 5 6.29 1.65 9.20
N GLY A 6 7.43 1.33 8.59
CA GLY A 6 8.72 1.38 9.29
C GLY A 6 9.04 2.80 9.80
N ALA A 7 9.92 2.90 10.80
CA ALA A 7 10.35 4.20 11.30
C ALA A 7 10.93 5.06 10.17
N LYS A 8 10.47 6.32 10.06
CA LYS A 8 10.92 7.26 9.03
C LYS A 8 12.45 7.41 9.05
N GLY A 9 13.07 7.41 7.87
CA GLY A 9 14.52 7.38 7.69
C GLY A 9 15.16 6.00 7.87
N LYS A 10 14.36 4.93 8.08
CA LYS A 10 14.84 3.56 8.27
C LYS A 10 14.15 2.53 7.38
N ARG A 11 13.41 2.97 6.35
CA ARG A 11 12.75 2.10 5.38
C ARG A 11 13.65 1.95 4.16
N TYR A 12 14.12 0.73 3.89
CA TYR A 12 15.13 0.48 2.87
C TYR A 12 14.64 -0.56 1.85
N ALA A 13 15.12 -0.44 0.61
CA ALA A 13 15.00 -1.49 -0.39
C ALA A 13 16.31 -1.65 -1.18
N LEU A 14 16.51 -2.80 -1.84
CA LEU A 14 17.63 -2.98 -2.76
C LEU A 14 17.29 -2.40 -4.13
N LYS A 15 18.30 -2.04 -4.91
CA LYS A 15 18.16 -1.41 -6.25
C LYS A 15 17.15 -2.08 -7.19
N HIS A 16 17.01 -3.40 -7.14
CA HIS A 16 16.13 -4.17 -8.03
C HIS A 16 14.86 -4.68 -7.34
N SER A 17 14.60 -4.25 -6.10
CA SER A 17 13.32 -4.53 -5.42
C SER A 17 12.16 -3.89 -6.18
N ARG A 18 10.99 -4.50 -6.01
CA ARG A 18 9.72 -3.98 -6.49
C ARG A 18 8.79 -3.81 -5.30
N VAL A 19 8.06 -2.70 -5.27
CA VAL A 19 6.98 -2.45 -4.33
C VAL A 19 5.69 -2.42 -5.12
N MET A 20 4.64 -3.03 -4.57
CA MET A 20 3.32 -3.02 -5.19
C MET A 20 2.29 -2.70 -4.12
N ILE A 21 1.37 -1.81 -4.46
CA ILE A 21 0.14 -1.57 -3.71
C ILE A 21 -1.05 -1.93 -4.60
N HIS A 22 -2.08 -2.49 -3.99
CA HIS A 22 -3.32 -2.86 -4.66
C HIS A 22 -4.47 -2.88 -3.65
N GLN A 23 -5.68 -3.00 -4.18
CA GLN A 23 -6.88 -3.18 -3.38
C GLN A 23 -6.84 -4.48 -2.59
N PRO A 24 -7.41 -4.51 -1.37
CA PRO A 24 -7.62 -5.76 -0.66
C PRO A 24 -8.54 -6.66 -1.49
N LEU A 25 -8.19 -7.94 -1.56
CA LEU A 25 -9.00 -8.94 -2.22
C LEU A 25 -9.98 -9.56 -1.23
N GLY A 26 -11.22 -9.76 -1.64
CA GLY A 26 -12.23 -10.45 -0.87
C GLY A 26 -13.25 -11.13 -1.77
N GLN A 27 -13.82 -12.23 -1.27
CA GLN A 27 -14.91 -12.95 -1.91
C GLN A 27 -16.06 -13.03 -0.90
N ALA A 28 -17.30 -12.95 -1.39
CA ALA A 28 -18.49 -13.06 -0.58
C ALA A 28 -19.48 -14.02 -1.23
N HIS A 29 -20.12 -14.85 -0.43
CA HIS A 29 -21.06 -15.88 -0.86
C HIS A 29 -21.96 -16.25 0.32
N GLY A 30 -23.23 -16.55 0.05
CA GLY A 30 -24.22 -16.85 1.09
C GLY A 30 -25.53 -16.09 0.87
N GLN A 31 -26.27 -15.86 1.95
CA GLN A 31 -27.48 -15.04 1.89
C GLN A 31 -27.13 -13.59 1.54
N ALA A 32 -28.11 -12.84 1.04
CA ALA A 32 -27.92 -11.42 0.70
C ALA A 32 -27.32 -10.62 1.87
N SER A 33 -27.77 -10.89 3.10
CA SER A 33 -27.25 -10.26 4.32
C SER A 33 -25.77 -10.57 4.58
N ASP A 34 -25.34 -11.82 4.37
CA ASP A 34 -23.94 -12.23 4.56
C ASP A 34 -23.03 -11.56 3.54
N ILE A 35 -23.50 -11.48 2.28
CA ILE A 35 -22.80 -10.78 1.20
C ILE A 35 -22.64 -9.30 1.56
N GLU A 36 -23.71 -8.66 2.05
CA GLU A 36 -23.68 -7.25 2.45
C GLU A 36 -22.69 -6.99 3.61
N ILE A 37 -22.73 -7.83 4.65
CA ILE A 37 -21.82 -7.72 5.81
C ILE A 37 -20.37 -7.83 5.35
N THR A 38 -20.07 -8.82 4.51
CA THR A 38 -18.71 -9.04 4.00
C THR A 38 -18.24 -7.88 3.13
N ALA A 39 -19.10 -7.38 2.24
CA ALA A 39 -18.77 -6.23 1.40
C ALA A 39 -18.46 -4.98 2.24
N ARG A 40 -19.26 -4.72 3.29
CA ARG A 40 -18.99 -3.61 4.23
C ARG A 40 -17.65 -3.76 4.93
N GLU A 41 -17.27 -4.98 5.32
CA GLU A 41 -16.00 -5.22 6.01
C GLU A 41 -14.79 -5.04 5.08
N ILE A 42 -14.89 -5.49 3.82
CA ILE A 42 -13.87 -5.23 2.79
C ILE A 42 -13.67 -3.71 2.59
N LEU A 43 -14.76 -2.94 2.57
CA LEU A 43 -14.68 -1.48 2.44
C LEU A 43 -14.00 -0.81 3.64
N LYS A 44 -14.30 -1.27 4.88
CA LYS A 44 -13.60 -0.77 6.07
C LYS A 44 -12.11 -1.08 6.00
N LEU A 45 -11.76 -2.32 5.66
CA LEU A 45 -10.37 -2.72 5.49
C LEU A 45 -9.66 -1.89 4.41
N LYS A 46 -10.31 -1.66 3.27
CA LYS A 46 -9.77 -0.78 2.20
C LYS A 46 -9.47 0.61 2.73
N GLN A 47 -10.40 1.22 3.46
CA GLN A 47 -10.20 2.55 4.06
C GLN A 47 -9.05 2.56 5.07
N GLU A 48 -9.00 1.59 5.98
CA GLU A 48 -7.97 1.50 7.00
C GLU A 48 -6.57 1.34 6.39
N LEU A 49 -6.38 0.38 5.48
CA LEU A 49 -5.08 0.12 4.86
C LEU A 49 -4.59 1.34 4.05
N TYR A 50 -5.49 2.06 3.39
CA TYR A 50 -5.13 3.22 2.58
C TYR A 50 -4.80 4.42 3.44
N THR A 51 -5.50 4.63 4.56
CA THR A 51 -5.14 5.65 5.55
C THR A 51 -3.74 5.39 6.10
N ILE A 52 -3.42 4.14 6.47
CA ILE A 52 -2.06 3.79 6.94
C ILE A 52 -1.00 4.11 5.87
N ILE A 53 -1.26 3.76 4.61
CA ILE A 53 -0.30 4.06 3.52
C ILE A 53 -0.18 5.57 3.33
N ALA A 54 -1.28 6.33 3.31
CA ALA A 54 -1.26 7.78 3.15
C ALA A 54 -0.46 8.46 4.28
N ASP A 55 -0.77 8.13 5.53
CA ASP A 55 -0.15 8.72 6.72
C ASP A 55 1.37 8.51 6.75
N HIS A 56 1.83 7.30 6.38
CA HIS A 56 3.25 6.96 6.44
C HIS A 56 4.04 7.30 5.16
N SER A 57 3.38 7.34 3.99
CA SER A 57 4.03 7.72 2.73
C SER A 57 4.11 9.25 2.55
N GLY A 58 3.20 10.00 3.17
CA GLY A 58 3.03 11.43 2.93
C GLY A 58 2.23 11.76 1.68
N GLN A 59 1.65 10.76 0.98
CA GLN A 59 0.69 10.99 -0.10
C GLN A 59 -0.69 11.32 0.47
N THR A 60 -1.51 12.02 -0.32
CA THR A 60 -2.92 12.21 0.00
C THR A 60 -3.68 10.89 -0.08
N PHE A 61 -4.69 10.70 0.77
CA PHE A 61 -5.58 9.53 0.73
C PHE A 61 -6.16 9.28 -0.67
N ASP A 62 -6.65 10.32 -1.36
CA ASP A 62 -7.25 10.19 -2.70
C ASP A 62 -6.28 9.64 -3.74
N LYS A 63 -5.00 9.99 -3.63
CA LYS A 63 -3.95 9.46 -4.51
C LYS A 63 -3.68 7.99 -4.22
N VAL A 64 -3.51 7.62 -2.94
CA VAL A 64 -3.35 6.21 -2.54
C VAL A 64 -4.55 5.38 -2.99
N TRP A 65 -5.75 5.93 -2.88
CA TRP A 65 -6.99 5.29 -3.34
C TRP A 65 -6.97 5.04 -4.85
N ALA A 66 -6.63 6.06 -5.65
CA ALA A 66 -6.57 5.95 -7.10
C ALA A 66 -5.49 4.96 -7.56
N ASP A 67 -4.29 5.04 -6.97
CA ASP A 67 -3.16 4.19 -7.33
C ASP A 67 -3.41 2.73 -6.93
N SER A 68 -4.07 2.50 -5.80
CA SER A 68 -4.34 1.15 -5.29
C SER A 68 -5.58 0.49 -5.90
N ASP A 69 -6.32 1.16 -6.80
CA ASP A 69 -7.50 0.54 -7.43
C ASP A 69 -7.11 -0.68 -8.30
N ARG A 70 -5.89 -0.68 -8.82
CA ARG A 70 -5.26 -1.80 -9.51
C ARG A 70 -3.84 -2.02 -8.98
N ASP A 71 -3.16 -3.00 -9.56
CA ASP A 71 -1.76 -3.26 -9.24
C ASP A 71 -0.90 -2.06 -9.67
N CYS A 72 -0.48 -1.26 -8.70
CA CYS A 72 0.47 -0.18 -8.91
C CYS A 72 1.87 -0.68 -8.56
N TRP A 73 2.63 -1.01 -9.60
CA TRP A 73 4.01 -1.47 -9.47
C TRP A 73 4.99 -0.31 -9.48
N MET A 74 5.97 -0.37 -8.57
CA MET A 74 7.04 0.61 -8.42
C MET A 74 8.40 -0.10 -8.44
N THR A 75 9.35 0.47 -9.17
CA THR A 75 10.80 0.30 -8.92
C THR A 75 11.15 0.78 -7.52
N ALA A 76 12.36 0.44 -7.03
CA ALA A 76 12.85 0.97 -5.76
C ALA A 76 12.92 2.52 -5.75
N GLU A 77 13.29 3.15 -6.87
CA GLU A 77 13.34 4.61 -6.98
C GLU A 77 11.93 5.23 -6.96
N GLU A 78 11.00 4.69 -7.74
CA GLU A 78 9.59 5.14 -7.72
C GLU A 78 8.98 4.95 -6.31
N ALA A 79 9.32 3.85 -5.63
CA ALA A 79 8.87 3.62 -4.26
C ALA A 79 9.45 4.63 -3.26
N LYS A 80 10.69 5.08 -3.48
CA LYS A 80 11.31 6.16 -2.68
C LYS A 80 10.61 7.49 -2.94
N GLU A 81 10.37 7.84 -4.21
CA GLU A 81 9.64 9.06 -4.61
C GLU A 81 8.20 9.06 -4.09
N TYR A 82 7.54 7.91 -4.12
CA TYR A 82 6.20 7.74 -3.55
C TYR A 82 6.18 7.90 -2.02
N GLY A 83 7.32 7.69 -1.36
CA GLY A 83 7.43 7.71 0.11
C GLY A 83 7.19 6.35 0.77
N MET A 84 7.15 5.26 0.00
CA MET A 84 7.05 3.88 0.52
C MET A 84 8.32 3.44 1.25
N ILE A 85 9.48 3.96 0.84
CA ILE A 85 10.78 3.74 1.46
C ILE A 85 11.54 5.07 1.55
N ASP A 86 12.59 5.10 2.38
CA ASP A 86 13.45 6.27 2.54
C ASP A 86 14.72 6.18 1.68
N GLU A 87 15.26 4.98 1.46
CA GLU A 87 16.53 4.82 0.76
C GLU A 87 16.67 3.53 -0.05
N VAL A 88 17.32 3.64 -1.20
CA VAL A 88 17.71 2.52 -2.05
C VAL A 88 19.16 2.15 -1.76
N LEU A 89 19.37 0.97 -1.19
CA LEU A 89 20.70 0.50 -0.84
C LEU A 89 21.47 0.08 -2.09
N VAL A 90 22.63 0.71 -2.27
CA VAL A 90 23.63 0.35 -3.28
C VAL A 90 24.92 -0.07 -2.58
N LYS A 91 25.66 -1.00 -3.19
CA LYS A 91 26.98 -1.38 -2.68
C LYS A 91 27.90 -0.15 -2.75
N MET A 92 28.38 0.31 -1.60
CA MET A 92 29.44 1.32 -1.57
C MET A 92 30.71 0.72 -2.17
N LYS A 93 31.36 1.47 -3.07
CA LYS A 93 32.64 1.08 -3.66
C LYS A 93 33.76 1.16 -2.64
#